data_AF-A0AAW2QC32-F1
#
_entry.id   AF-A0AAW2QC32-F1
#
_cell.length_a   1.000
_cell.length_b   1.000
_cell.length_c   1.000
_cell.angle_alpha   90.00
_cell.angle_beta   90.00
_cell.angle_gamma   90.00
#
_symmetry.space_group_name_H-M   'P 1'
#
loop_
_entity.id
_entity.type
_entity.pdbx_description
1 polymer ?
#
loop_
_entity_poly.entity_id
_entity_poly.type
_entity_poly.pdbx_seq_one_letter_code
_entity_poly.pdbx_strand_id
1 'polypeptide(L)'
;MFSNLQFDFLCHYLTELSLLDYGCVRYIPSMVAASAIFLARLTIQPKLHPWTQAVQQHTGYRPYELKECILRLHNLQLKSETSSRAVRQKYMDYKFKCVASLIPPLEIPACFFEIPNQ
;
A
#
# COMPACT_ATOMS: atom_id res chain seq x y z
N MET A 1 3.11 14.47 -12.85
CA MET A 1 3.37 13.08 -13.26
C MET A 1 4.32 12.50 -12.22
N PHE A 2 3.86 11.61 -11.34
CA PHE A 2 4.77 10.99 -10.36
C PHE A 2 5.74 10.07 -11.11
N SER A 3 6.98 9.96 -10.65
CA SER A 3 7.95 9.05 -11.27
C SER A 3 7.53 7.62 -10.98
N ASN A 4 7.42 6.76 -12.00
CA ASN A 4 7.12 5.33 -11.84
C ASN A 4 7.98 4.68 -10.74
N LEU A 5 9.26 5.06 -10.66
CA LEU A 5 10.19 4.59 -9.62
C LEU A 5 9.73 4.89 -8.18
N GLN A 6 9.13 6.05 -7.93
CA GLN A 6 8.62 6.40 -6.59
C GLN A 6 7.46 5.48 -6.21
N PHE A 7 6.55 5.22 -7.16
CA PHE A 7 5.46 4.29 -6.97
C PHE A 7 5.98 2.87 -6.70
N ASP A 8 6.93 2.39 -7.49
CA ASP A 8 7.52 1.06 -7.33
C ASP A 8 8.23 0.92 -5.98
N PHE A 9 9.04 1.90 -5.58
CA PHE A 9 9.71 1.87 -4.27
C PHE A 9 8.72 1.93 -3.11
N LEU A 10 7.62 2.67 -3.23
CA LEU A 10 6.58 2.68 -2.20
C LEU A 10 5.88 1.32 -2.10
N CYS A 11 5.58 0.66 -3.22
CA CYS A 11 5.05 -0.69 -3.24
C CYS A 11 6.02 -1.69 -2.57
N HIS A 12 7.31 -1.61 -2.88
CA HIS A 12 8.33 -2.45 -2.25
C HIS A 12 8.43 -2.20 -0.75
N TYR A 13 8.41 -0.93 -0.32
CA TYR A 13 8.43 -0.54 1.09
C TYR A 13 7.25 -1.18 1.85
N LEU A 14 6.03 -1.01 1.34
CA LEU A 14 4.83 -1.57 1.95
C LEU A 14 4.86 -3.10 2.00
N THR A 15 5.36 -3.74 0.94
CA THR A 15 5.51 -5.19 0.90
C THR A 15 6.56 -5.66 1.91
N GLU A 16 7.68 -4.95 2.06
CA GLU A 16 8.73 -5.30 3.03
C GLU A 16 8.26 -5.09 4.48
N LEU A 17 7.42 -4.08 4.75
CA LEU A 17 6.75 -3.93 6.04
C LEU A 17 5.88 -5.15 6.38
N SER A 18 5.20 -5.73 5.40
CA SER A 18 4.37 -6.93 5.59
C SER A 18 5.18 -8.13 6.07
N LEU A 19 6.44 -8.25 5.64
CA LEU A 19 7.32 -9.36 6.03
C LEU A 19 7.72 -9.31 7.50
N LEU A 20 7.64 -8.12 8.12
CA LEU A 20 7.96 -7.92 9.53
C LEU A 20 6.78 -8.21 10.47
N ASP A 21 5.56 -8.30 9.93
CA ASP A 21 4.36 -8.54 10.72
C ASP A 21 3.87 -9.98 10.54
N TYR A 22 3.88 -10.75 11.63
CA TYR A 22 3.48 -12.16 11.60
C TYR A 22 2.05 -12.37 11.09
N GLY A 23 1.15 -11.42 11.32
CA GLY A 23 -0.21 -11.62 10.88
C GLY A 23 -0.45 -11.29 9.41
N CYS A 24 0.56 -10.81 8.66
CA CYS A 24 0.56 -10.81 7.21
C CYS A 24 0.82 -12.20 6.60
N VAL A 25 1.34 -13.17 7.38
CA VAL A 25 1.60 -14.55 6.92
C VAL A 25 0.33 -15.29 6.47
N ARG A 26 -0.85 -14.88 6.96
CA ARG A 26 -2.14 -15.45 6.53
C ARG A 26 -2.56 -15.03 5.12
N TYR A 27 -1.96 -13.98 4.56
CA TYR A 27 -2.31 -13.47 3.24
C TYR A 27 -1.36 -14.07 2.20
N ILE A 28 -1.91 -14.40 1.04
CA ILE A 28 -1.10 -14.86 -0.09
C ILE A 28 -0.30 -13.69 -0.70
N PRO A 29 0.87 -13.94 -1.30
CA PRO A 29 1.75 -12.88 -1.81
C PRO A 29 1.08 -11.94 -2.82
N SER A 30 0.20 -12.46 -3.69
CA SER A 30 -0.56 -11.66 -4.66
C SER A 30 -1.51 -10.67 -3.99
N MET A 31 -2.12 -11.05 -2.87
CA MET A 31 -3.02 -10.21 -2.10
C MET A 31 -2.26 -9.08 -1.41
N VAL A 32 -1.08 -9.37 -0.86
CA VAL A 32 -0.18 -8.37 -0.27
C VAL A 32 0.27 -7.37 -1.35
N ALA A 33 0.69 -7.86 -2.52
CA ALA A 33 1.12 -7.00 -3.63
C ALA A 33 -0.01 -6.09 -4.12
N ALA A 34 -1.21 -6.63 -4.30
CA ALA A 34 -2.41 -5.88 -4.68
C ALA A 34 -2.76 -4.79 -3.64
N SER A 35 -2.66 -5.12 -2.35
CA SER A 35 -2.90 -4.19 -1.25
C SER A 35 -1.85 -3.08 -1.18
N ALA A 36 -0.58 -3.41 -1.45
CA ALA A 36 0.51 -2.43 -1.54
C ALA A 36 0.29 -1.45 -2.71
N ILE A 37 -0.15 -1.93 -3.88
CA ILE A 37 -0.50 -1.08 -5.03
C ILE A 37 -1.62 -0.10 -4.67
N PHE A 38 -2.67 -0.59 -4.00
CA PHE A 38 -3.79 0.25 -3.55
C PHE A 38 -3.28 1.39 -2.66
N LEU A 39 -2.50 1.06 -1.62
CA LEU A 39 -1.98 2.04 -0.66
C LEU A 39 -0.98 3.01 -1.29
N ALA A 40 -0.10 2.53 -2.17
CA ALA A 40 0.85 3.37 -2.86
C ALA A 40 0.16 4.40 -3.74
N ARG A 41 -0.87 3.99 -4.49
CA ARG A 41 -1.70 4.92 -5.27
C ARG A 41 -2.41 5.94 -4.39
N LEU A 42 -3.01 5.48 -3.29
CA LEU A 42 -3.73 6.36 -2.38
C LEU A 42 -2.79 7.39 -1.72
N THR A 43 -1.58 6.97 -1.35
CA THR A 43 -0.56 7.85 -0.75
C THR A 43 -0.06 8.91 -1.75
N ILE A 44 0.17 8.53 -3.01
CA ILE A 44 0.69 9.46 -4.03
C ILE A 44 -0.43 10.33 -4.64
N GLN A 45 -1.64 9.80 -4.76
CA GLN A 45 -2.79 10.45 -5.38
C GLN A 45 -4.06 10.32 -4.53
N PRO A 46 -4.13 11.00 -3.38
CA PRO A 46 -5.26 10.85 -2.44
C PRO A 46 -6.61 11.32 -3.00
N LYS A 47 -6.60 12.12 -4.07
CA LYS A 47 -7.82 12.63 -4.74
C LYS A 47 -8.44 11.65 -5.74
N LEU A 48 -7.74 10.57 -6.08
CA LEU A 48 -8.19 9.60 -7.10
C LEU A 48 -8.53 8.27 -6.45
N HIS A 49 -9.51 7.57 -7.03
CA HIS A 49 -9.84 6.23 -6.59
C HIS A 49 -8.63 5.30 -6.83
N PRO A 50 -8.04 4.68 -5.79
CA PRO A 50 -6.81 3.90 -5.92
C PRO A 50 -7.03 2.60 -6.72
N TRP A 51 -8.24 2.03 -6.65
CA TRP A 51 -8.62 0.83 -7.39
C TRP A 51 -9.31 1.18 -8.71
N THR A 52 -8.63 0.94 -9.84
CA THR A 52 -9.18 1.18 -11.17
C THR A 52 -9.64 -0.13 -11.79
N GLN A 53 -10.57 -0.06 -12.76
CA GLN A 53 -11.04 -1.24 -13.49
C GLN A 53 -9.89 -2.04 -14.12
N ALA A 54 -8.87 -1.35 -14.65
CA ALA A 54 -7.68 -1.99 -15.17
C ALA A 54 -6.97 -2.85 -14.11
N VAL A 55 -6.77 -2.36 -12.89
CA VAL A 55 -6.12 -3.14 -11.83
C VAL A 55 -6.97 -4.33 -11.40
N GLN A 56 -8.28 -4.14 -11.28
CA GLN A 56 -9.19 -5.25 -10.98
C GLN A 56 -9.12 -6.34 -12.06
N GLN A 57 -9.08 -5.97 -13.35
CA GLN A 57 -8.96 -6.93 -14.45
C GLN A 57 -7.63 -7.69 -14.45
N HIS A 58 -6.52 -7.02 -14.13
CA HIS A 58 -5.19 -7.64 -14.13
C HIS A 58 -4.93 -8.50 -12.89
N THR A 59 -5.45 -8.09 -11.72
CA THR A 59 -5.20 -8.80 -10.46
C THR A 59 -6.27 -9.83 -10.13
N GLY A 60 -7.48 -9.67 -10.67
CA GLY A 60 -8.65 -10.49 -10.33
C GLY A 60 -9.30 -10.15 -9.00
N TYR A 61 -8.73 -9.23 -8.20
CA TYR A 61 -9.26 -8.89 -6.88
C TYR A 61 -10.23 -7.71 -6.90
N ARG A 62 -11.29 -7.83 -6.13
CA ARG A 62 -12.19 -6.73 -5.77
C ARG A 62 -11.66 -6.01 -4.51
N PRO A 63 -11.88 -4.70 -4.38
CA PRO A 63 -11.41 -3.95 -3.22
C PRO A 63 -11.79 -4.56 -1.87
N TYR A 64 -13.04 -5.03 -1.72
CA TYR A 64 -13.52 -5.61 -0.47
C TYR A 64 -12.78 -6.89 -0.06
N GLU A 65 -12.27 -7.66 -1.04
CA GLU A 65 -11.51 -8.89 -0.77
C GLU A 65 -10.17 -8.53 -0.12
N LEU A 66 -9.58 -7.41 -0.54
CA LEU A 66 -8.28 -6.93 -0.07
C LEU A 66 -8.36 -6.12 1.24
N LYS A 67 -9.57 -5.73 1.68
CA LYS A 67 -9.79 -4.76 2.77
C LYS A 67 -8.97 -5.06 4.03
N GLU A 68 -9.03 -6.28 4.54
CA GLU A 68 -8.31 -6.68 5.74
C GLU A 68 -6.78 -6.58 5.58
N CYS A 69 -6.26 -6.94 4.40
CA CYS A 69 -4.84 -6.83 4.09
C CYS A 69 -4.41 -5.36 3.95
N ILE A 70 -5.22 -4.54 3.26
CA ILE A 70 -5.01 -3.10 3.09
C ILE A 70 -4.94 -2.39 4.46
N LEU A 71 -5.93 -2.64 5.33
CA LEU A 71 -5.97 -2.01 6.66
C LEU A 71 -4.78 -2.44 7.53
N ARG A 72 -4.37 -3.72 7.44
CA ARG A 72 -3.18 -4.23 8.13
C ARG A 72 -1.91 -3.50 7.70
N LEU A 73 -1.65 -3.45 6.38
CA LEU A 73 -0.48 -2.78 5.81
C LEU A 73 -0.48 -1.28 6.12
N HIS A 74 -1.64 -0.65 6.06
CA HIS A 74 -1.81 0.76 6.40
C HIS A 74 -1.43 1.04 7.86
N ASN A 75 -1.86 0.18 8.78
CA ASN A 75 -1.47 0.29 10.19
C ASN A 75 0.05 0.14 10.39
N LEU A 76 0.69 -0.78 9.67
CA LEU A 76 2.13 -0.97 9.70
C LEU A 76 2.88 0.25 9.14
N GLN A 77 2.37 0.86 8.07
CA GLN A 77 2.92 2.08 7.51
C GLN A 77 2.87 3.24 8.52
N LEU A 78 1.73 3.42 9.20
CA LEU A 78 1.57 4.44 10.24
C LEU A 78 2.49 4.22 11.45
N LYS A 79 2.71 2.96 11.84
CA LYS A 79 3.57 2.61 12.99
C LYS A 79 5.04 2.40 12.64
N SER A 80 5.43 2.62 11.38
CA SER A 80 6.77 2.29 10.88
C SER A 80 7.91 3.00 11.62
N GLU A 81 7.64 4.14 12.25
CA GLU A 81 8.61 4.86 13.08
C GLU A 81 9.01 4.12 14.37
N THR A 82 8.13 3.27 14.91
CA THR A 82 8.37 2.56 16.17
C THR A 82 8.66 1.07 15.95
N SER A 83 7.94 0.40 15.06
CA SER A 83 8.04 -1.06 14.88
C SER A 83 9.04 -1.51 13.81
N SER A 84 9.33 -0.66 12.82
CA SER A 84 10.01 -1.09 11.57
C SER A 84 11.13 -0.13 11.15
N ARG A 85 11.89 0.38 12.13
CA ARG A 85 12.88 1.45 11.96
C ARG A 85 13.93 1.18 10.89
N ALA A 86 14.46 -0.05 10.82
CA ALA A 86 15.51 -0.39 9.84
C ALA A 86 15.00 -0.32 8.39
N VAL A 87 13.82 -0.89 8.14
CA VAL A 87 13.17 -0.83 6.81
C VAL A 87 12.79 0.61 6.48
N ARG A 88 12.21 1.34 7.44
CA ARG A 88 11.91 2.77 7.25
C ARG A 88 13.17 3.57 6.87
N GLN A 89 14.26 3.39 7.61
CA GLN A 89 15.53 4.08 7.35
C GLN A 89 16.09 3.75 5.96
N LYS A 90 16.01 2.47 5.54
CA LYS A 90 16.38 2.06 4.17
C LYS A 90 15.61 2.88 3.14
N TYR A 91 14.29 2.99 3.26
CA TYR A 91 13.43 3.69 2.29
C TYR A 91 13.33 5.22 2.49
N MET A 92 13.99 5.78 3.51
CA MET A 92 14.24 7.22 3.64
C MET A 92 15.47 7.68 2.85
N ASP A 93 16.30 6.76 2.38
CA ASP A 93 17.46 7.06 1.57
C ASP A 93 17.04 7.62 0.19
N TYR A 94 17.82 8.58 -0.33
CA TYR A 94 17.57 9.21 -1.63
C TYR A 94 17.59 8.19 -2.79
N LYS A 95 18.31 7.08 -2.65
CA LYS A 95 18.32 5.98 -3.63
C LYS A 95 16.93 5.37 -3.83
N PHE A 96 16.07 5.44 -2.81
CA PHE A 96 14.68 4.97 -2.83
C PHE A 96 13.67 6.12 -2.90
N LYS A 97 14.10 7.31 -3.36
CA LYS A 97 13.25 8.51 -3.50
C LYS A 97 12.56 8.95 -2.20
N CYS A 98 13.14 8.59 -1.05
CA CYS A 98 12.62 8.92 0.27
C CYS A 98 11.13 8.52 0.44
N VAL A 99 10.67 7.42 -0.18
CA VAL A 99 9.25 7.04 -0.15
C VAL A 99 8.71 6.81 1.27
N ALA A 100 9.55 6.46 2.22
CA ALA A 100 9.17 6.32 3.62
C ALA A 100 8.91 7.64 4.35
N SER A 101 9.24 8.81 3.76
CA SER A 101 8.87 10.12 4.27
C SER A 101 7.53 10.63 3.72
N LEU A 102 6.90 9.89 2.80
CA LEU A 102 5.56 10.23 2.33
C LEU A 102 4.56 10.03 3.46
N ILE A 103 3.64 10.99 3.59
CA ILE A 103 2.60 10.95 4.62
C ILE A 103 1.50 10.01 4.14
N PRO A 104 1.30 8.84 4.79
CA PRO A 104 0.15 7.99 4.48
C PRO A 104 -1.16 8.73 4.79
N PRO A 105 -2.26 8.38 4.11
CA PRO A 105 -3.58 8.88 4.49
C PRO A 105 -3.86 8.52 5.95
N LEU A 106 -4.49 9.41 6.72
CA LEU A 106 -4.84 9.12 8.13
C LEU A 106 -5.90 8.01 8.21
N GLU A 107 -6.85 8.04 7.29
CA GLU A 107 -7.95 7.08 7.19
C GLU A 107 -8.17 6.71 5.72
N ILE A 108 -8.66 5.49 5.48
CA ILE A 108 -9.04 5.02 4.16
C ILE A 108 -10.57 5.04 4.10
N PRO A 109 -11.18 5.91 3.27
CA PRO A 109 -12.62 5.97 3.10
C PRO A 109 -13.22 4.61 2.77
N ALA A 110 -14.29 4.23 3.48
CA ALA A 110 -14.95 2.94 3.30
C ALA A 110 -15.49 2.74 1.87
N CYS A 111 -15.88 3.84 1.19
CA CYS A 111 -16.36 3.82 -0.18
C CYS A 111 -15.34 3.27 -1.19
N PHE A 112 -14.04 3.30 -0.89
CA PHE A 112 -13.04 2.69 -1.76
C PHE A 112 -13.07 1.16 -1.77
N PHE A 113 -13.76 0.55 -0.80
CA PHE A 113 -13.98 -0.89 -0.74
C PHE A 113 -15.29 -1.33 -1.36
N GLU A 114 -16.17 -0.39 -1.70
CA GLU A 114 -17.46 -0.65 -2.31
C GLU A 114 -17.29 -0.93 -3.81
N ILE A 115 -18.18 -1.74 -4.37
CA ILE A 115 -18.18 -2.03 -5.80
C ILE A 115 -18.51 -0.70 -6.50
N PRO A 116 -17.70 -0.21 -7.46
CA PRO A 116 -18.18 0.86 -8.32
C PRO A 116 -19.37 0.30 -9.08
N ASN A 117 -20.57 0.80 -8.76
CA ASN A 117 -21.79 0.46 -9.50
C ASN A 117 -21.45 0.57 -11.00
N GLN A 118 -21.73 -0.54 -11.71
CA GLN A 118 -21.37 -0.76 -13.11
C GLN A 118 -21.74 0.41 -14.02
#